data_AF-A0A4P7Y8A7-F1
#
_entry.id   AF-A0A4P7Y8A7-F1
#
_cell.length_a   1.000
_cell.length_b   1.000
_cell.length_c   1.000
_cell.angle_alpha   90.00
_cell.angle_beta   90.00
_cell.angle_gamma   90.00
#
_symmetry.space_group_name_H-M   'P 1'
#
loop_
_entity.id
_entity.type
_entity.pdbx_description
1 polymer ?
#
loop_
_entity_poly.entity_id
_entity_poly.type
_entity_poly.pdbx_seq_one_letter_code
_entity_poly.pdbx_strand_id
1 'polypeptide(L)'
;MSDFGYSEGDVCARDGCQGVIELEPVKDCSCHISAPCWRHESADMHCHDCGWRAADDPLCVRDISSISMGGPVPYIQTKPRVLDPTKIDWVDKLHSSSSMIKEGVFPIGTEAKEVEEKVRGTFGGRFERFNKDTGHFKYIAYTD
;
A
#
# COMPACT_ATOMS: atom_id res chain seq x y z
N MET A 1 0.36 -14.55 9.36
CA MET A 1 -0.26 -13.84 8.23
C MET A 1 -1.61 -13.39 8.71
N SER A 2 -1.82 -12.09 8.92
CA SER A 2 -3.15 -11.58 9.20
C SER A 2 -3.84 -11.43 7.85
N ASP A 3 -4.69 -12.40 7.50
CA ASP A 3 -5.41 -12.43 6.23
C ASP A 3 -6.61 -11.48 6.32
N PHE A 4 -6.32 -10.18 6.34
CA PHE A 4 -7.35 -9.15 6.36
C PHE A 4 -8.02 -9.08 4.99
N GLY A 5 -9.35 -9.06 4.97
CA GLY A 5 -10.10 -8.78 3.75
C GLY A 5 -9.89 -7.34 3.29
N TYR A 6 -9.95 -7.12 1.98
CA TYR A 6 -9.94 -5.77 1.39
C TYR A 6 -10.91 -5.61 0.21
N SER A 7 -11.41 -6.72 -0.33
CA SER A 7 -12.29 -6.74 -1.50
C SER A 7 -13.72 -7.06 -1.09
N GLU A 8 -14.69 -6.69 -1.93
CA GLU A 8 -16.09 -7.04 -1.74
C GLU A 8 -16.27 -8.57 -1.64
N GLY A 9 -16.93 -9.02 -0.57
CA GLY A 9 -17.11 -10.44 -0.25
C GLY A 9 -16.03 -11.05 0.64
N ASP A 10 -14.91 -10.36 0.88
CA ASP A 10 -13.87 -10.85 1.79
C ASP A 10 -14.33 -10.78 3.25
N VAL A 11 -13.84 -11.72 4.08
CA VAL A 11 -14.01 -11.65 5.54
C VAL A 11 -13.08 -10.56 6.09
N CYS A 12 -13.61 -9.67 6.92
CA CYS A 12 -12.88 -8.52 7.45
C CYS A 12 -11.60 -8.95 8.21
N ALA A 13 -11.73 -9.90 9.14
CA ALA A 13 -10.67 -10.46 9.98
C ALA A 13 -9.87 -9.45 10.85
N ARG A 14 -10.23 -8.17 10.84
CA ARG A 14 -9.63 -7.14 11.71
C ARG A 14 -10.17 -7.27 13.12
N ASP A 15 -9.30 -7.33 14.11
CA ASP A 15 -9.65 -7.50 15.53
C ASP A 15 -10.58 -8.70 15.81
N GLY A 16 -10.48 -9.77 14.98
CA GLY A 16 -11.34 -10.94 15.08
C GLY A 16 -12.75 -10.76 14.50
N CYS A 17 -13.01 -9.65 13.80
CA CYS A 17 -14.27 -9.38 13.11
C CYS A 17 -14.53 -10.44 12.04
N GLN A 18 -15.71 -11.07 12.10
CA GLN A 18 -16.19 -12.05 11.11
C GLN A 18 -17.12 -11.43 10.06
N GLY A 19 -17.27 -10.11 10.07
CA GLY A 19 -18.07 -9.39 9.08
C GLY A 19 -17.50 -9.49 7.68
N VAL A 20 -18.33 -9.12 6.71
CA VAL A 20 -17.98 -9.14 5.29
C VAL A 20 -17.72 -7.70 4.83
N ILE A 21 -16.78 -7.54 3.91
CA ILE A 21 -16.50 -6.26 3.25
C ILE A 21 -17.46 -6.08 2.09
N GLU A 22 -18.11 -4.92 2.05
CA GLU A 22 -19.06 -4.56 1.01
C GLU A 22 -18.76 -3.15 0.50
N LEU A 23 -19.10 -2.87 -0.76
CA LEU A 23 -19.06 -1.50 -1.28
C LEU A 23 -20.19 -0.69 -0.66
N GLU A 24 -19.88 0.52 -0.18
CA GLU A 24 -20.89 1.41 0.39
C GLU A 24 -22.07 1.63 -0.57
N PRO A 25 -23.32 1.37 -0.15
CA PRO A 25 -24.48 1.56 -0.99
C PRO A 25 -24.71 3.05 -1.27
N VAL A 26 -24.65 3.42 -2.55
CA VAL A 26 -24.80 4.82 -2.96
C VAL A 26 -26.26 5.26 -2.89
N LYS A 27 -26.57 6.24 -2.04
CA LYS A 27 -27.88 6.88 -1.91
C LYS A 27 -27.89 8.26 -2.57
N ASP A 28 -29.04 8.73 -3.07
CA ASP A 28 -29.22 10.06 -3.65
C ASP A 28 -28.24 10.40 -4.80
N CYS A 29 -28.02 9.45 -5.71
CA CYS A 29 -27.11 9.65 -6.83
C CYS A 29 -27.71 10.53 -7.94
N SER A 30 -26.87 11.36 -8.56
CA SER A 30 -27.22 12.19 -9.72
C SER A 30 -26.60 11.68 -11.03
N CYS A 31 -26.29 10.38 -11.12
CA CYS A 31 -25.61 9.80 -12.29
C CYS A 31 -26.35 10.03 -13.60
N HIS A 32 -27.68 10.13 -13.56
CA HIS A 32 -28.50 10.43 -14.73
C HIS A 32 -28.37 11.88 -15.24
N ILE A 33 -27.84 12.78 -14.40
CA ILE A 33 -27.59 14.19 -14.75
C ILE A 33 -26.12 14.37 -15.16
N SER A 34 -25.21 13.77 -14.40
CA SER A 34 -23.77 13.85 -14.63
C SER A 34 -23.10 12.61 -14.04
N ALA A 35 -22.66 11.72 -14.93
CA ALA A 35 -21.92 10.51 -14.57
C ALA A 35 -20.41 10.71 -14.83
N PRO A 36 -19.53 10.15 -13.97
CA PRO A 36 -19.84 9.61 -12.65
C PRO A 36 -20.25 10.73 -11.67
N CYS A 37 -21.19 10.46 -10.75
CA CYS A 37 -21.51 11.44 -9.72
C CYS A 37 -20.52 11.31 -8.55
N TRP A 38 -20.25 12.43 -7.88
CA TRP A 38 -19.42 12.49 -6.67
C TRP A 38 -19.72 11.38 -5.64
N ARG A 39 -20.99 10.97 -5.50
CA ARG A 39 -21.36 9.92 -4.53
C ARG A 39 -20.91 8.52 -4.94
N HIS A 40 -20.86 8.21 -6.24
CA HIS A 40 -20.24 6.97 -6.71
C HIS A 40 -18.72 7.06 -6.69
N GLU A 41 -18.15 8.25 -6.94
CA GLU A 41 -16.71 8.47 -6.83
C GLU A 41 -16.18 8.37 -5.39
N SER A 42 -17.03 8.64 -4.40
CA SER A 42 -16.69 8.59 -2.97
C SER A 42 -17.18 7.33 -2.25
N ALA A 43 -17.89 6.44 -2.96
CA ALA A 43 -18.27 5.14 -2.42
C ALA A 43 -17.02 4.27 -2.25
N ASP A 44 -16.89 3.67 -1.08
CA ASP A 44 -15.69 2.92 -0.73
C ASP A 44 -16.01 1.58 -0.08
N MET A 45 -15.00 0.71 0.03
CA MET A 45 -15.12 -0.57 0.71
C MET A 45 -15.21 -0.36 2.22
N HIS A 46 -16.18 -1.01 2.85
CA HIS A 46 -16.38 -0.93 4.29
C HIS A 46 -16.84 -2.25 4.90
N CYS A 47 -16.64 -2.41 6.20
CA CYS A 47 -17.21 -3.51 6.98
C CYS A 47 -18.28 -2.96 7.93
N HIS A 48 -19.51 -3.45 7.79
CA HIS A 48 -20.65 -3.03 8.62
C HIS A 48 -20.48 -3.36 10.11
N ASP A 49 -19.76 -4.43 10.44
CA ASP A 49 -19.69 -4.96 11.80
C ASP A 49 -18.68 -4.22 12.68
N CYS A 50 -17.49 -3.92 12.14
CA CYS A 50 -16.43 -3.22 12.88
C CYS A 50 -16.23 -1.76 12.45
N GLY A 51 -16.92 -1.32 11.39
CA GLY A 51 -16.83 0.06 10.89
C GLY A 51 -15.53 0.38 10.15
N TRP A 52 -14.73 -0.62 9.78
CA TRP A 52 -13.54 -0.42 8.93
C TRP A 52 -13.95 0.17 7.57
N ARG A 53 -13.16 1.11 7.04
CA ARG A 53 -13.31 1.70 5.71
C ARG A 53 -11.94 1.78 5.04
N ALA A 54 -11.86 1.48 3.73
CA ALA A 54 -10.58 1.50 3.02
C ALA A 54 -9.93 2.89 2.98
N ALA A 55 -10.72 3.97 2.87
CA ALA A 55 -10.23 5.35 2.88
C ALA A 55 -9.50 5.72 4.19
N ASP A 56 -9.86 5.10 5.30
CA ASP A 56 -9.27 5.36 6.61
C ASP A 56 -8.06 4.45 6.90
N ASP A 57 -7.86 3.41 6.07
CA ASP A 57 -6.79 2.43 6.24
C ASP A 57 -5.47 2.92 5.61
N PRO A 58 -4.42 3.21 6.41
CA PRO A 58 -3.16 3.69 5.88
C PRO A 58 -2.45 2.71 4.93
N LEU A 59 -2.82 1.42 4.95
CA LEU A 59 -2.28 0.40 4.05
C LEU A 59 -3.00 0.38 2.70
N CYS A 60 -4.21 0.92 2.61
CA CYS A 60 -4.97 1.08 1.36
C CYS A 60 -4.64 2.38 0.61
N VAL A 61 -4.01 3.34 1.28
CA VAL A 61 -3.64 4.63 0.69
C VAL A 61 -2.55 4.44 -0.36
N ARG A 62 -2.90 4.63 -1.63
CA ARG A 62 -1.94 4.85 -2.73
C ARG A 62 -1.17 6.14 -2.49
N ASP A 63 0.05 6.27 -3.02
CA ASP A 63 0.81 7.52 -2.99
C ASP A 63 -0.06 8.66 -3.58
N ILE A 64 -0.63 9.50 -2.72
CA ILE A 64 -1.43 10.64 -3.14
C ILE A 64 -0.44 11.73 -3.55
N SER A 65 -0.40 12.02 -4.83
CA SER A 65 0.31 13.16 -5.41
C SER A 65 -0.64 14.35 -5.47
N SER A 66 -0.66 15.20 -4.44
CA SER A 66 -1.43 16.44 -4.53
C SER A 66 -0.67 17.44 -5.41
N ILE A 67 -1.25 17.80 -6.56
CA ILE A 67 -0.71 18.83 -7.46
C ILE A 67 -1.23 20.19 -6.97
N SER A 68 -0.36 20.96 -6.33
CA SER A 68 -0.63 22.36 -6.00
C SER A 68 -0.39 23.24 -7.23
N MET A 69 -1.47 23.75 -7.82
CA MET A 69 -1.44 24.71 -8.95
C MET A 69 -1.42 26.19 -8.50
N GLY A 70 -1.34 26.46 -7.19
CA GLY A 70 -1.48 27.80 -6.62
C GLY A 70 -0.23 28.69 -6.65
N GLY A 71 0.91 28.18 -7.14
CA GLY A 71 2.18 28.90 -7.25
C GLY A 71 2.65 29.06 -8.70
N PRO A 72 3.75 29.80 -8.95
CA PRO A 72 4.30 30.00 -10.29
C PRO A 72 4.80 28.70 -10.95
N VAL A 73 5.04 27.65 -10.16
CA VAL A 73 5.36 26.29 -10.61
C VAL A 73 4.47 25.29 -9.89
N PRO A 74 3.88 24.31 -10.60
CA PRO A 74 3.14 23.24 -9.97
C PRO A 74 4.07 22.39 -9.10
N TYR A 75 3.63 22.11 -7.87
CA TYR A 75 4.38 21.26 -6.94
C TYR A 75 3.56 20.01 -6.59
N ILE A 76 4.22 18.86 -6.61
CA ILE A 76 3.62 17.56 -6.27
C ILE A 76 4.12 17.17 -4.88
N GLN A 77 3.23 17.12 -3.89
CA GLN A 77 3.52 16.46 -2.61
C GLN A 77 3.12 14.99 -2.73
N THR A 78 4.10 14.09 -2.73
CA THR A 78 3.88 12.66 -2.58
C THR A 78 3.87 12.32 -1.09
N LYS A 79 2.72 11.90 -0.56
CA LYS A 79 2.67 11.29 0.78
C LYS A 79 3.22 9.86 0.66
N PRO A 80 4.29 9.49 1.38
CA PRO A 80 4.84 8.14 1.30
C PRO A 80 3.81 7.10 1.77
N ARG A 81 3.63 6.01 1.02
CA ARG A 81 2.83 4.88 1.50
C ARG A 81 3.36 4.33 2.82
N VAL A 82 2.45 3.89 3.67
CA VAL A 82 2.80 3.13 4.87
C VAL A 82 3.12 1.70 4.45
N LEU A 83 4.25 1.19 4.91
CA LEU A 83 4.67 -0.19 4.66
C LEU A 83 4.05 -1.12 5.70
N ASP A 84 3.58 -2.28 5.25
CA ASP A 84 2.96 -3.28 6.11
C ASP A 84 4.00 -4.24 6.72
N PRO A 85 4.26 -4.20 8.04
CA PRO A 85 5.25 -5.07 8.68
C PRO A 85 4.81 -6.55 8.75
N THR A 86 3.57 -6.87 8.41
CA THR A 86 3.04 -8.25 8.45
C THR A 86 3.34 -9.06 7.19
N LYS A 87 3.86 -8.41 6.14
CA LYS A 87 4.33 -9.04 4.90
C LYS A 87 5.67 -8.45 4.48
N ILE A 88 6.33 -9.10 3.51
CA ILE A 88 7.54 -8.54 2.90
C ILE A 88 7.07 -7.43 1.96
N ASP A 89 7.31 -6.18 2.36
CA ASP A 89 6.75 -5.01 1.72
C ASP A 89 7.82 -3.93 1.54
N TRP A 90 7.94 -3.33 0.35
CA TRP A 90 9.00 -2.36 0.08
C TRP A 90 8.60 -1.29 -0.92
N VAL A 91 9.35 -0.20 -0.92
CA VAL A 91 9.31 0.82 -1.96
C VAL A 91 10.62 0.84 -2.73
N ASP A 92 10.51 1.03 -4.04
CA ASP A 92 11.65 1.25 -4.90
C ASP A 92 12.04 2.73 -4.85
N LYS A 93 13.31 2.99 -4.58
CA LYS A 93 13.94 4.30 -4.57
C LYS A 93 15.00 4.37 -5.65
N LEU A 94 15.07 5.53 -6.30
CA LEU A 94 16.11 5.85 -7.28
C LEU A 94 17.50 5.74 -6.60
N HIS A 95 18.44 5.10 -7.29
CA HIS A 95 19.81 4.98 -6.82
C HIS A 95 20.81 5.36 -7.93
N SER A 96 21.11 4.45 -8.85
CA SER A 96 21.97 4.73 -10.00
C SER A 96 21.27 4.35 -11.31
N SER A 97 21.93 4.60 -12.44
CA SER A 97 21.41 4.22 -13.77
C SER A 97 21.24 2.72 -13.96
N SER A 98 21.89 1.89 -13.15
CA SER A 98 21.90 0.41 -13.25
C SER A 98 21.54 -0.28 -11.93
N SER A 99 20.91 0.46 -11.00
CA SER A 99 20.45 -0.14 -9.75
C SER A 99 19.33 0.66 -9.09
N MET A 100 18.51 -0.05 -8.32
CA MET A 100 17.42 0.50 -7.53
C MET A 100 17.61 0.12 -6.06
N ILE A 101 17.34 1.05 -5.15
CA ILE A 101 17.25 0.74 -3.73
C ILE A 101 15.84 0.23 -3.44
N LYS A 102 15.75 -0.95 -2.83
CA LYS A 102 14.53 -1.49 -2.27
C LYS A 102 14.60 -1.35 -0.76
N GLU A 103 13.81 -0.41 -0.25
CA GLU A 103 13.74 -0.13 1.19
C GLU A 103 12.38 -0.59 1.71
N GLY A 104 12.40 -1.44 2.72
CA GLY A 104 11.20 -2.18 3.10
C GLY A 104 11.20 -2.72 4.52
N VAL A 105 10.10 -3.38 4.83
CA VAL A 105 9.84 -4.08 6.08
C VAL A 105 9.54 -5.56 5.81
N PHE A 106 9.75 -6.40 6.82
CA PHE A 106 9.46 -7.82 6.79
C PHE A 106 9.00 -8.31 8.17
N PRO A 107 8.24 -9.42 8.24
CA PRO A 107 7.83 -10.03 9.50
C PRO A 107 9.03 -10.50 10.31
N ILE A 108 9.03 -10.22 11.61
CA ILE A 108 10.09 -10.69 12.51
C ILE A 108 10.14 -12.22 12.48
N GLY A 109 11.31 -12.78 12.13
CA GLY A 109 11.51 -14.22 11.94
C GLY A 109 11.69 -14.66 10.49
N THR A 110 11.42 -13.80 9.51
CA THR A 110 11.71 -14.07 8.09
C THR A 110 13.23 -14.15 7.84
N GLU A 111 13.66 -15.17 7.08
CA GLU A 111 15.06 -15.31 6.70
C GLU A 111 15.47 -14.32 5.60
N ALA A 112 16.72 -13.86 5.63
CA ALA A 112 17.25 -12.93 4.63
C ALA A 112 17.12 -13.47 3.19
N LYS A 113 17.24 -14.79 3.02
CA LYS A 113 17.10 -15.47 1.73
C LYS A 113 15.69 -15.34 1.16
N GLU A 114 14.66 -15.44 1.99
CA GLU A 114 13.26 -15.28 1.55
C GLU A 114 12.98 -13.85 1.12
N VAL A 115 13.54 -12.87 1.84
CA VAL A 115 13.47 -11.46 1.44
C VAL A 115 14.21 -11.26 0.11
N GLU A 116 15.41 -11.79 -0.03
CA GLU A 116 16.24 -11.68 -1.23
C GLU A 116 15.54 -12.25 -2.47
N GLU A 117 14.91 -13.41 -2.37
CA GLU A 117 14.18 -14.02 -3.50
C GLU A 117 13.07 -13.11 -4.04
N LYS A 118 12.42 -12.33 -3.18
CA LYS A 118 11.38 -11.38 -3.59
C LYS A 118 11.94 -10.07 -4.11
N VAL A 119 13.04 -9.58 -3.52
CA VAL A 119 13.56 -8.24 -3.83
C VAL A 119 14.70 -8.23 -4.84
N ARG A 120 15.27 -9.36 -5.22
CA ARG A 120 16.40 -9.40 -6.18
C ARG A 120 16.08 -8.65 -7.49
N GLY A 121 17.08 -7.95 -8.02
CA GLY A 121 17.02 -7.38 -9.36
C GLY A 121 17.33 -8.43 -10.43
N THR A 122 17.26 -8.04 -11.69
CA THR A 122 17.54 -8.91 -12.85
C THR A 122 18.92 -9.57 -12.74
N PHE A 123 19.92 -8.82 -12.27
CA PHE A 123 21.29 -9.30 -12.09
C PHE A 123 21.63 -9.62 -10.62
N GLY A 124 20.61 -9.81 -9.78
CA GLY A 124 20.78 -10.00 -8.34
C GLY A 124 20.88 -8.67 -7.61
N GLY A 125 21.79 -8.60 -6.63
CA GLY A 125 21.93 -7.42 -5.77
C GLY A 125 22.65 -7.75 -4.47
N ARG A 126 22.51 -6.87 -3.49
CA ARG A 126 23.06 -7.06 -2.14
C ARG A 126 22.27 -6.32 -1.07
N PHE A 127 22.23 -6.86 0.15
CA PHE A 127 21.75 -6.12 1.31
C PHE A 127 22.79 -5.07 1.73
N GLU A 128 22.35 -3.82 1.81
CA GLU A 128 23.10 -2.77 2.49
C GLU A 128 22.81 -2.79 3.99
N ARG A 129 21.55 -3.09 4.36
CA ARG A 129 21.12 -3.22 5.76
C ARG A 129 20.04 -4.29 5.88
N PHE A 130 20.16 -5.12 6.92
CA PHE A 130 19.14 -6.11 7.27
C PHE A 130 19.03 -6.20 8.81
N ASN A 131 17.99 -5.61 9.39
CA ASN A 131 17.79 -5.62 10.84
C ASN A 131 16.73 -6.65 11.21
N LYS A 132 17.15 -7.77 11.79
CA LYS A 132 16.25 -8.84 12.23
C LYS A 132 15.34 -8.40 13.37
N ASP A 133 15.83 -7.55 14.26
CA ASP A 133 15.10 -7.16 15.46
C ASP A 133 13.98 -6.16 15.18
N THR A 134 14.17 -5.26 14.20
CA THR A 134 13.17 -4.25 13.84
C THR A 134 12.34 -4.65 12.61
N GLY A 135 12.71 -5.71 11.88
CA GLY A 135 12.03 -6.11 10.64
C GLY A 135 12.22 -5.13 9.49
N HIS A 136 13.34 -4.40 9.43
CA HIS A 136 13.60 -3.41 8.37
C HIS A 136 14.81 -3.80 7.52
N PHE A 137 14.72 -3.60 6.20
CA PHE A 137 15.81 -3.87 5.27
C PHE A 137 16.03 -2.76 4.24
N LYS A 138 17.25 -2.71 3.72
CA LYS A 138 17.66 -1.91 2.58
C LYS A 138 18.50 -2.80 1.65
N TYR A 139 18.00 -3.03 0.44
CA TYR A 139 18.63 -3.89 -0.56
C TYR A 139 18.92 -3.08 -1.82
N ILE A 140 20.09 -3.26 -2.41
CA ILE A 140 20.47 -2.66 -3.69
C ILE A 140 20.25 -3.74 -4.75
N ALA A 141 19.20 -3.59 -5.54
CA ALA A 141 18.89 -4.47 -6.67
C ALA A 141 19.62 -3.96 -7.91
N TYR A 142 20.38 -4.84 -8.56
CA TYR A 142 21.04 -4.53 -9.83
C TYR A 142 20.05 -4.72 -10.98
N THR A 143 19.82 -3.66 -11.72
CA THR A 143 18.89 -3.57 -12.84
C THR A 143 19.65 -3.24 -14.12
N ASP A 144 19.00 -3.41 -15.27
CA ASP A 144 19.52 -2.90 -16.56
C ASP A 144 19.46 -1.36 -16.58
#